data_AF-A0A549SH80-F1
#
_entry.id   AF-A0A549SH80-F1
#
_cell.length_a   1.000
_cell.length_b   1.000
_cell.length_c   1.000
_cell.angle_alpha   90.00
_cell.angle_beta   90.00
_cell.angle_gamma   90.00
#
_symmetry.space_group_name_H-M   'P 1'
#
loop_
_entity.id
_entity.type
_entity.pdbx_description
1 polymer ?
#
loop_
_entity_poly.entity_id
_entity_poly.type
_entity_poly.pdbx_seq_one_letter_code
_entity_poly.pdbx_strand_id
1 'polypeptide(L)'
;MNARIELTDIDRPREPLAVEVVESNARAMVVAVPGTIMKFELRLSQDGASFEGAIGGRYFRFDPSASTTRERTSAATKGGKVAAA
;
A
#
# COMPACT_ATOMS: atom_id res chain seq x y z
N MET A 1 -5.15 10.87 14.24
CA MET A 1 -5.82 9.62 13.82
C MET A 1 -4.84 8.90 12.91
N ASN A 2 -4.36 7.72 13.30
CA ASN A 2 -3.43 6.94 12.49
C ASN A 2 -4.25 6.11 11.49
N ALA A 3 -3.87 6.13 10.21
CA ALA A 3 -4.54 5.31 9.20
C ALA A 3 -4.05 3.87 9.31
N ARG A 4 -4.94 2.88 9.15
CA ARG A 4 -4.55 1.46 9.11
C ARG A 4 -4.56 0.98 7.67
N ILE A 5 -3.50 0.30 7.25
CA ILE A 5 -3.35 -0.24 5.89
C ILE A 5 -3.04 -1.73 5.93
N GLU A 6 -3.26 -2.41 4.81
CA GLU A 6 -2.89 -3.81 4.63
C GLU A 6 -1.72 -3.94 3.66
N LEU A 7 -0.70 -4.68 4.09
CA LEU A 7 0.47 -5.00 3.30
C LEU A 7 0.40 -6.47 2.90
N THR A 8 0.31 -6.75 1.60
CA THR A 8 0.30 -8.11 1.07
C THR A 8 1.73 -8.61 0.97
N ASP A 9 2.05 -9.68 1.67
CA ASP A 9 3.36 -10.33 1.52
C ASP A 9 3.46 -11.03 0.17
N ILE A 10 4.58 -10.84 -0.55
CA ILE A 10 4.78 -11.44 -1.88
C ILE A 10 4.97 -12.96 -1.80
N ASP A 11 5.68 -13.44 -0.77
CA ASP A 11 5.90 -14.86 -0.53
C ASP A 11 4.65 -15.54 0.07
N ARG A 12 3.81 -14.77 0.78
CA ARG A 12 2.58 -15.24 1.44
C ARG A 12 1.37 -14.34 1.16
N PRO A 13 0.86 -14.31 -0.08
CA PRO A 13 -0.21 -13.39 -0.47
C PRO A 13 -1.55 -13.62 0.23
N ARG A 14 -1.72 -14.77 0.91
CA ARG A 14 -2.94 -15.09 1.70
C ARG A 14 -2.84 -14.68 3.17
N GLU A 15 -1.69 -14.17 3.60
CA GLU A 15 -1.42 -13.73 4.98
C GLU A 15 -1.06 -12.23 4.98
N PRO A 16 -2.01 -11.33 4.67
CA PRO A 16 -1.74 -9.90 4.66
C PRO A 16 -1.42 -9.40 6.07
N LEU A 17 -0.50 -8.44 6.15
CA LEU A 17 -0.08 -7.81 7.39
C LEU A 17 -0.77 -6.45 7.54
N ALA A 18 -1.68 -6.34 8.51
CA ALA A 18 -2.32 -5.08 8.85
C ALA A 18 -1.39 -4.24 9.74
N VAL A 19 -1.08 -3.02 9.31
CA VAL A 19 -0.15 -2.10 9.99
C VAL A 19 -0.77 -0.73 10.17
N GLU A 20 -0.32 0.00 11.19
CA GLU A 20 -0.72 1.40 11.38
C GLU A 20 0.30 2.35 10.76
N VAL A 21 -0.18 3.37 10.07
CA VAL A 21 0.64 4.42 9.49
C VAL A 21 0.88 5.49 10.56
N VAL A 22 2.13 5.60 10.97
CA VAL A 22 2.61 6.61 11.93
C VAL A 22 2.91 7.92 11.19
N GLU A 23 3.54 7.83 10.03
CA GLU A 23 3.87 8.97 9.17
C GLU A 23 3.83 8.55 7.70
N SER A 24 3.49 9.47 6.79
CA SER A 24 3.53 9.20 5.36
C SER A 24 3.96 10.44 4.59
N ASN A 25 4.79 10.23 3.56
CA ASN A 25 5.14 11.24 2.57
C ASN A 25 5.08 10.63 1.15
N ALA A 26 5.42 11.43 0.14
CA ALA A 26 5.33 11.02 -1.27
C ALA A 26 6.25 9.85 -1.66
N ARG A 27 7.24 9.49 -0.84
CA ARG A 27 8.27 8.48 -1.15
C ARG A 27 8.32 7.33 -0.14
N ALA A 28 7.76 7.49 1.05
CA ALA A 28 7.82 6.47 2.10
C ALA A 28 6.69 6.65 3.13
N MET A 29 6.35 5.55 3.79
CA MET A 29 5.47 5.51 4.95
C MET A 29 6.23 4.93 6.13
N VAL A 30 6.08 5.51 7.31
CA VAL A 30 6.52 4.92 8.56
C VAL A 30 5.33 4.16 9.13
N VAL A 31 5.49 2.85 9.28
CA VAL A 31 4.43 1.94 9.74
C VAL A 31 4.81 1.29 11.06
N ALA A 32 3.84 1.18 11.96
CA ALA A 32 3.94 0.39 13.17
C ALA A 32 3.53 -1.06 12.87
N VAL A 33 4.47 -1.97 13.06
CA VAL A 33 4.27 -3.41 13.07
C VAL A 33 4.32 -3.90 14.54
N PRO A 34 3.78 -5.09 14.85
CA PRO A 34 3.86 -5.62 16.21
C PRO A 34 5.31 -5.62 16.73
N GLY A 35 5.56 -4.81 17.76
CA GLY A 35 6.86 -4.72 18.42
C GLY A 35 7.92 -3.84 17.74
N THR A 36 7.64 -3.16 16.62
CA THR A 36 8.63 -2.29 15.94
C THR A 36 7.96 -1.23 15.05
N ILE A 37 8.67 -0.12 14.80
CA ILE A 37 8.31 0.86 13.78
C ILE A 37 9.28 0.71 12.61
N MET A 38 8.75 0.60 11.39
CA MET A 38 9.55 0.39 10.17
C MET A 38 9.20 1.39 9.08
N LYS A 39 10.19 1.71 8.24
CA LYS A 39 10.00 2.52 7.04
C LYS A 39 9.64 1.61 5.87
N PHE A 40 8.48 1.82 5.29
CA PHE A 40 8.01 1.22 4.06
C PHE A 40 8.25 2.20 2.91
N GLU A 41 9.21 1.88 2.03
CA GLU A 41 9.45 2.69 0.84
C GLU A 41 8.30 2.54 -0.16
N LEU A 42 7.81 3.65 -0.70
CA LEU A 42 6.77 3.64 -1.72
C LEU A 42 7.44 3.69 -3.08
N ARG A 43 7.66 2.51 -3.68
CA ARG A 43 8.08 2.41 -5.09
C ARG A 43 6.87 2.07 -5.93
N LEU A 44 6.58 2.90 -6.93
CA LEU A 44 5.50 2.62 -7.86
C LEU A 44 5.84 1.34 -8.63
N SER A 45 4.98 0.33 -8.52
CA SER A 45 5.08 -0.89 -9.35
C SER A 45 4.97 -0.55 -10.83
N GLN A 46 5.48 -1.42 -11.71
CA GLN A 46 5.45 -1.19 -13.17
C GLN A 46 4.02 -0.99 -13.70
N ASP A 47 3.03 -1.58 -13.05
CA ASP A 47 1.61 -1.49 -13.42
C ASP A 47 0.93 -0.23 -12.86
N GLY A 48 1.64 0.59 -12.08
CA GLY A 48 1.16 1.87 -11.54
C GLY A 48 0.09 1.78 -10.46
N ALA A 49 -0.43 0.59 -10.19
CA ALA A 49 -1.59 0.38 -9.31
C ALA A 49 -1.23 0.08 -7.85
N SER A 50 0.03 -0.29 -7.57
CA SER A 50 0.47 -0.66 -6.23
C SER A 50 1.86 -0.13 -5.90
N PHE A 51 2.15 -0.05 -4.60
CA PHE A 51 3.47 0.31 -4.07
C PHE A 51 4.19 -0.91 -3.49
N GLU A 52 5.49 -0.98 -3.65
CA GLU A 52 6.31 -2.09 -3.15
C GLU A 52 7.40 -1.61 -2.20
N GLY A 53 7.65 -2.39 -1.15
CA GLY A 53 8.66 -2.10 -0.14
C GLY A 53 9.04 -3.35 0.68
N ALA A 54 10.01 -3.20 1.58
CA ALA A 54 10.49 -4.30 2.42
C ALA A 54 10.36 -3.95 3.92
N ILE A 55 9.98 -4.94 4.72
CA ILE A 55 9.87 -4.87 6.18
C ILE A 55 10.54 -6.11 6.76
N GLY A 56 11.55 -5.93 7.62
CA GLY A 56 12.23 -7.04 8.29
C GLY A 56 12.83 -8.09 7.35
N GLY A 57 13.24 -7.70 6.13
CA GLY A 57 13.76 -8.61 5.10
C GLY A 57 12.72 -9.33 4.26
N ARG A 58 11.43 -9.08 4.49
CA ARG A 58 10.31 -9.58 3.66
C ARG A 58 9.80 -8.49 2.75
N TYR A 59 9.35 -8.86 1.57
CA TYR A 59 8.82 -7.94 0.57
C TYR A 59 7.30 -7.89 0.63
N PHE A 60 6.77 -6.68 0.64
CA PHE A 60 5.35 -6.43 0.71
C PHE A 60 4.89 -5.49 -0.39
N ARG A 61 3.66 -5.71 -0.83
CA ARG A 61 2.92 -4.86 -1.75
C ARG A 61 1.78 -4.18 -1.01
N PHE A 62 1.73 -2.86 -1.12
CA PHE A 62 0.64 -2.02 -0.67
C PHE A 62 -0.24 -1.65 -1.86
N ASP A 63 -1.52 -2.03 -1.80
CA ASP A 63 -2.52 -1.58 -2.75
C ASP A 63 -3.40 -0.50 -2.11
N PRO A 64 -3.25 0.78 -2.50
CA PRO A 64 -4.04 1.88 -1.95
C PRO A 64 -5.53 1.77 -2.34
N SER A 65 -5.86 1.06 -3.43
CA SER A 65 -7.23 0.86 -3.88
C SER A 65 -7.94 -0.27 -3.14
N ALA A 66 -7.19 -1.26 -2.64
CA ALA A 66 -7.72 -2.36 -1.82
C ALA A 66 -7.97 -1.96 -0.37
N SER A 67 -7.29 -0.92 0.13
CA SER A 67 -7.28 -0.53 1.55
C SER A 67 -8.58 0.14 2.03
N THR A 68 -9.62 0.22 1.21
CA THR A 68 -10.89 0.85 1.59
C THR A 68 -11.79 -0.11 2.37
N THR A 69 -11.39 -0.51 3.58
CA THR A 69 -12.39 -0.82 4.61
C THR A 69 -12.87 0.52 5.20
N ARG A 70 -13.84 1.12 4.51
CA ARG A 70 -14.74 2.24 4.88
C ARG A 70 -14.16 3.33 5.81
N GLU A 71 -13.62 4.39 5.20
CA GLU A 71 -14.24 5.73 5.30
C GLU A 71 -13.64 6.66 4.24
N ARG A 72 -14.51 7.46 3.62
CA ARG A 72 -14.24 8.57 2.70
C ARG A 72 -13.92 8.20 1.24
N THR A 73 -14.99 8.10 0.47
CA THR A 73 -15.18 8.66 -0.88
C THR A 73 -13.97 9.42 -1.42
N SER A 74 -13.23 8.84 -2.37
CA SER A 74 -12.47 9.56 -3.41
C SER A 74 -11.81 8.60 -4.39
N ALA A 75 -12.33 8.59 -5.63
CA ALA A 75 -11.62 8.36 -6.88
C ALA A 75 -10.92 7.01 -7.13
N ALA A 76 -11.68 6.04 -7.63
CA ALA A 76 -11.14 5.06 -8.58
C ALA A 76 -12.24 4.63 -9.56
N THR A 77 -12.21 5.20 -10.78
CA THR A 77 -12.82 4.75 -12.06
C THR A 77 -12.67 5.96 -12.99
N LYS A 78 -11.94 5.97 -14.12
CA LYS A 78 -11.71 4.94 -15.14
C LYS A 78 -10.54 5.39 -16.03
N GLY A 79 -9.46 4.60 -16.10
CA GLY A 79 -8.56 4.64 -17.26
C GLY A 79 -9.24 3.90 -18.41
N GLY A 80 -9.99 4.64 -19.24
CA GLY A 80 -10.66 4.11 -20.42
C GLY A 80 -9.93 4.55 -21.70
N LYS A 81 -8.96 3.75 -22.10
CA LYS A 81 -8.40 3.54 -23.46
C LYS A 81 -8.87 4.54 -24.54
N VAL A 82 -7.94 5.39 -24.98
CA VAL A 82 -7.97 6.08 -26.27
C VAL A 82 -8.10 5.06 -27.43
N ALA A 83 -9.07 5.27 -28.31
CA ALA A 83 -9.10 4.70 -29.64
C ALA A 83 -9.62 5.76 -30.61
N ALA A 84 -8.74 6.11 -31.55
CA ALA A 84 -8.98 7.04 -32.65
C ALA A 84 -9.84 6.40 -33.75
N ALA A 85 -10.72 7.20 -34.34
CA ALA A 85 -11.15 7.13 -35.75
C ALA A 85 -11.85 8.45 -36.11
#